data_AF-A0ABD5VW39-F1
#
_entry.id   AF-A0ABD5VW39-F1
#
_cell.length_a   1.000
_cell.length_b   1.000
_cell.length_c   1.000
_cell.angle_alpha   90.00
_cell.angle_beta   90.00
_cell.angle_gamma   90.00
#
_symmetry.space_group_name_H-M   'P 1'
#
loop_
_entity.id
_entity.type
_entity.pdbx_description
1 polymer ?
#
loop_
_entity_poly.entity_id
_entity_poly.type
_entity_poly.pdbx_seq_one_letter_code
_entity_poly.pdbx_strand_id
1 'polypeptide(L)'
;MATDRTGRERARWMRPADDAILEFLSTERAQYPAIIANRLGMHTTFIESRCEALADNGLIEPATAEVVYRITDTGLAYLDGSVAVRSADDAASKE
;
A
#
# COMPACT_ATOMS: atom_id res chain seq x y z
N MET A 1 3.66 2.33 19.61
CA MET A 1 3.09 2.57 18.27
C MET A 1 3.97 3.58 17.56
N ALA A 2 4.48 3.26 16.36
CA ALA A 2 5.30 4.19 15.60
C ALA A 2 4.37 5.07 14.75
N THR A 3 3.96 6.21 15.29
CA THR A 3 3.22 7.23 14.55
C THR A 3 4.19 7.91 13.60
N ASP A 4 4.02 7.69 12.29
CA ASP A 4 4.70 8.51 11.28
C ASP A 4 4.23 9.97 11.38
N ARG A 5 5.03 10.93 10.88
CA ARG A 5 4.81 12.39 11.05
C ARG A 5 3.50 12.93 10.44
N THR A 6 2.69 12.05 9.84
CA THR A 6 1.37 12.31 9.25
C THR A 6 0.20 11.76 10.10
N GLY A 7 0.47 11.13 11.26
CA GLY A 7 -0.57 10.59 12.16
C GLY A 7 -1.18 9.25 11.71
N ARG A 8 -0.66 8.65 10.63
CA ARG A 8 -1.12 7.35 10.09
C ARG A 8 -0.60 6.19 10.96
N GLU A 9 -1.48 5.26 11.32
CA GLU A 9 -1.13 4.02 12.03
C GLU A 9 -0.72 2.94 11.03
N ARG A 10 0.58 2.88 10.74
CA ARG A 10 1.18 1.85 9.87
C ARG A 10 1.22 0.48 10.58
N ALA A 11 0.82 -0.57 9.87
CA ALA A 11 1.07 -1.94 10.30
C ALA A 11 2.58 -2.24 10.34
N ARG A 12 3.00 -3.19 11.17
CA ARG A 12 4.44 -3.51 11.35
C ARG A 12 5.12 -4.02 10.08
N TRP A 13 4.35 -4.62 9.17
CA TRP A 13 4.84 -5.14 7.89
C TRP A 13 5.01 -4.04 6.83
N MET A 14 4.41 -2.86 7.05
CA MET A 14 4.50 -1.74 6.12
C MET A 14 5.87 -1.06 6.22
N ARG A 15 6.32 -0.59 5.06
CA ARG A 15 7.54 0.16 4.82
C ARG A 15 7.16 1.59 4.39
N PRO A 16 8.07 2.56 4.56
CA PRO A 16 7.84 3.93 4.07
C PRO A 16 7.49 4.00 2.57
N ALA A 17 8.03 3.06 1.79
CA ALA A 17 7.73 2.96 0.36
C ALA A 17 6.26 2.65 0.06
N ASP A 18 5.55 1.93 0.94
CA ASP A 18 4.14 1.59 0.73
C ASP A 18 3.24 2.82 0.79
N ASP A 19 3.55 3.72 1.74
CA ASP A 19 2.88 5.00 1.86
C ASP A 19 3.03 5.82 0.58
N ALA A 20 4.26 5.87 0.04
CA ALA A 20 4.53 6.57 -1.22
C ALA A 20 3.83 5.92 -2.43
N ILE A 21 3.70 4.58 -2.46
CA ILE A 21 2.94 3.86 -3.51
C ILE A 21 1.46 4.22 -3.42
N LEU A 22 0.89 4.21 -2.21
CA LEU A 22 -0.51 4.55 -2.00
C LEU A 22 -0.78 6.02 -2.35
N GLU A 23 0.06 6.95 -1.91
CA GLU A 23 -0.07 8.38 -2.25
C GLU A 23 -0.02 8.62 -3.76
N PHE A 24 0.88 7.92 -4.46
CA PHE A 24 0.97 7.96 -5.91
C PHE A 24 -0.32 7.45 -6.58
N LEU A 25 -0.80 6.27 -6.17
CA LEU A 25 -2.01 5.65 -6.70
C LEU A 25 -3.31 6.35 -6.28
N SER A 26 -3.28 7.18 -5.23
CA SER A 26 -4.40 8.04 -4.84
C SER A 26 -4.58 9.23 -5.78
N THR A 27 -3.51 9.68 -6.42
CA THR A 27 -3.53 10.84 -7.32
C THR A 27 -3.71 10.39 -8.78
N GLU A 28 -3.10 9.27 -9.15
CA GLU A 28 -3.11 8.71 -10.49
C GLU A 28 -4.17 7.61 -10.66
N ARG A 29 -4.51 7.26 -11.91
CA ARG A 29 -5.34 6.07 -12.20
C ARG A 29 -4.51 4.78 -11.98
N ALA A 30 -5.10 3.62 -12.27
CA ALA A 30 -4.38 2.35 -12.24
C ALA A 30 -3.05 2.45 -13.01
N GLN A 31 -1.93 2.05 -12.40
CA GLN A 31 -0.58 2.15 -12.99
C GLN A 31 0.21 0.85 -12.88
N TYR A 32 1.14 0.66 -13.82
CA TYR A 32 2.08 -0.46 -13.82
C TYR A 32 3.16 -0.27 -12.74
N PRO A 33 3.62 -1.35 -12.08
CA PRO A 33 4.73 -1.32 -11.12
C PRO A 33 5.98 -0.60 -11.64
N ALA A 34 6.31 -0.78 -12.92
CA ALA A 34 7.45 -0.13 -13.55
C ALA A 34 7.32 1.41 -13.59
N ILE A 35 6.11 1.93 -13.80
CA ILE A 35 5.86 3.38 -13.80
C ILE A 35 5.93 3.91 -12.37
N ILE A 36 5.33 3.21 -11.42
CA ILE A 36 5.38 3.55 -9.98
C ILE A 36 6.85 3.60 -9.53
N ALA A 37 7.64 2.58 -9.85
CA ALA A 37 9.06 2.51 -9.52
C ALA A 37 9.87 3.66 -10.12
N ASN A 38 9.63 3.97 -11.40
CA ASN A 38 10.29 5.09 -12.05
C ASN A 38 9.95 6.44 -11.38
N ARG A 39 8.68 6.65 -11.04
CA ARG A 39 8.20 7.89 -10.39
C ARG A 39 8.73 8.04 -8.97
N LEU A 40 8.84 6.94 -8.23
CA LEU A 40 9.33 6.93 -6.86
C LEU A 40 10.86 6.84 -6.77
N GLY A 41 11.57 6.68 -7.91
CA GLY A 41 13.02 6.51 -7.93
C GLY A 41 13.49 5.21 -7.27
N MET A 42 12.67 4.16 -7.31
CA MET A 42 12.93 2.86 -6.68
C MET A 42 13.10 1.75 -7.72
N HIS A 43 13.64 0.61 -7.30
CA HIS A 43 13.78 -0.56 -8.16
C HIS A 43 12.43 -1.22 -8.44
N THR A 44 12.17 -1.58 -9.70
CA THR A 44 10.91 -2.20 -10.13
C THR A 44 10.58 -3.47 -9.33
N THR A 45 11.51 -4.41 -9.19
CA THR A 45 11.30 -5.65 -8.44
C THR A 45 10.96 -5.40 -6.97
N PHE A 46 11.50 -4.33 -6.39
CA PHE A 46 11.14 -3.95 -5.03
C PHE A 46 9.69 -3.45 -4.97
N ILE A 47 9.28 -2.59 -5.91
CA ILE A 47 7.89 -2.11 -6.01
C ILE A 47 6.91 -3.23 -6.32
N GLU A 48 7.25 -4.17 -7.20
CA GLU A 48 6.41 -5.34 -7.50
C GLU A 48 6.08 -6.12 -6.21
N SER A 49 7.10 -6.47 -5.44
CA SER A 49 6.92 -7.15 -4.15
C SER A 49 6.11 -6.34 -3.13
N ARG A 50 6.23 -5.00 -3.15
CA ARG A 50 5.40 -4.13 -2.29
C ARG A 50 3.95 -4.05 -2.76
N CYS A 51 3.72 -3.95 -4.07
CA CYS A 51 2.38 -3.97 -4.65
C CYS A 51 1.66 -5.28 -4.32
N GLU A 52 2.35 -6.43 -4.41
CA GLU A 52 1.79 -7.72 -4.01
C GLU A 52 1.37 -7.73 -2.53
N ALA A 53 2.24 -7.26 -1.62
CA ALA A 53 1.92 -7.19 -0.20
C ALA A 53 0.75 -6.23 0.11
N LEU A 54 0.70 -5.07 -0.55
CA LEU A 54 -0.39 -4.11 -0.45
C LEU A 54 -1.71 -4.69 -0.98
N ALA A 55 -1.65 -5.48 -2.05
CA ALA A 55 -2.81 -6.11 -2.66
C ALA A 55 -3.37 -7.24 -1.79
N ASP A 56 -2.49 -8.07 -1.21
CA ASP A 56 -2.86 -9.11 -0.24
C ASP A 56 -3.58 -8.52 0.99
N ASN A 57 -3.19 -7.32 1.41
CA ASN A 57 -3.83 -6.59 2.51
C ASN A 57 -5.02 -5.73 2.06
N GLY A 58 -5.42 -5.79 0.78
CA GLY A 58 -6.61 -5.09 0.26
C GLY A 58 -6.49 -3.57 0.16
N LEU A 59 -5.28 -3.01 0.23
CA LEU A 59 -5.03 -1.56 0.11
C LEU A 59 -4.93 -1.09 -1.34
N ILE A 60 -4.54 -2.01 -2.22
CA ILE A 60 -4.57 -1.83 -3.67
C ILE A 60 -5.18 -3.08 -4.30
N GLU A 61 -5.57 -3.02 -5.57
CA GLU A 61 -6.07 -4.19 -6.31
C GLU A 61 -5.57 -4.16 -7.76
N PRO A 62 -5.36 -5.32 -8.40
CA PRO A 62 -5.09 -5.39 -9.83
C PRO A 62 -6.35 -5.00 -10.60
N ALA A 63 -6.28 -3.98 -11.46
CA ALA A 63 -7.45 -3.45 -12.15
C ALA A 63 -7.79 -4.20 -13.45
N THR A 64 -6.84 -4.91 -14.06
CA THR A 64 -7.04 -5.69 -15.29
C THR A 64 -6.19 -6.97 -15.29
N ALA A 65 -6.29 -7.78 -16.35
CA ALA A 65 -5.41 -8.92 -16.58
C ALA A 65 -3.95 -8.51 -16.88
N GLU A 66 -3.73 -7.26 -17.29
CA GLU A 66 -2.42 -6.63 -17.27
C GLU A 66 -2.15 -6.14 -15.85
N VAL A 67 -0.95 -6.40 -15.31
CA VAL A 67 -0.61 -6.15 -13.91
C VAL A 67 -0.49 -4.64 -13.63
N VAL A 68 -1.62 -3.95 -13.61
CA VAL A 68 -1.77 -2.56 -13.21
C VAL A 68 -2.49 -2.52 -11.88
N TYR A 69 -1.99 -1.73 -10.94
CA TYR A 69 -2.57 -1.60 -9.61
C TYR A 69 -3.32 -0.29 -9.48
N ARG A 70 -4.47 -0.33 -8.81
CA ARG A 70 -5.22 0.85 -8.38
C ARG A 70 -5.40 0.84 -6.87
N ILE A 71 -5.51 2.01 -6.26
CA ILE A 71 -5.87 2.12 -4.84
C ILE A 71 -7.32 1.67 -4.61
N THR A 72 -7.58 1.02 -3.48
CA THR A 72 -8.92 0.66 -3.03
C THR A 72 -9.50 1.73 -2.11
N ASP A 73 -10.80 1.63 -1.80
CA ASP A 73 -11.45 2.49 -0.79
C ASP A 73 -10.76 2.37 0.58
N THR A 74 -10.36 1.16 0.96
CA THR A 74 -9.58 0.90 2.18
C THR A 74 -8.22 1.60 2.17
N GLY A 75 -7.52 1.56 1.03
CA GLY A 75 -6.26 2.27 0.87
C GLY A 75 -6.42 3.79 0.99
N LEU A 76 -7.50 4.34 0.42
CA LEU A 76 -7.83 5.77 0.55
C LEU A 76 -8.14 6.15 2.00
N ALA A 77 -8.98 5.36 2.69
CA ALA A 77 -9.28 5.58 4.10
C ALA A 77 -8.03 5.50 4.98
N TYR A 78 -7.07 4.65 4.65
CA TYR A 78 -5.79 4.57 5.37
C TYR A 78 -4.95 5.84 5.15
N LEU A 79 -4.87 6.35 3.92
CA LEU A 79 -4.14 7.59 3.61
C LEU A 79 -4.71 8.82 4.31
N ASP A 80 -6.04 8.88 4.41
CA ASP A 80 -6.79 9.91 5.14
C ASP A 80 -6.63 9.79 6.67
N GLY A 81 -6.16 8.64 7.17
CA GLY A 81 -6.05 8.34 8.59
C GLY A 81 -7.39 7.93 9.23
N SER A 82 -8.43 7.72 8.43
CA SER A 82 -9.74 7.25 8.85
C SER A 82 -9.76 5.78 9.28
N VAL A 83 -8.81 4.97 8.80
CA VAL A 83 -8.66 3.56 9.23
C VAL A 83 -7.21 3.21 9.53
N ALA A 84 -6.99 2.48 10.62
CA ALA A 84 -5.71 1.87 10.94
C ALA A 84 -5.59 0.52 10.22
N VAL A 85 -4.47 0.28 9.53
CA VAL A 85 -4.16 -1.04 8.97
C VAL A 85 -3.63 -1.89 10.11
N ARG A 86 -4.40 -2.90 10.51
CA ARG A 86 -3.98 -3.83 11.55
C ARG A 86 -3.04 -4.86 10.93
N SER A 87 -1.92 -5.12 11.61
CA SER A 87 -1.04 -6.23 11.24
C SER A 87 -1.82 -7.54 11.38
N ALA A 88 -1.78 -8.41 10.37
CA ALA A 88 -2.39 -9.74 10.44
C ALA A 88 -1.87 -10.61 11.61
N ASP A 89 -0.74 -10.24 12.23
CA ASP A 89 -0.19 -10.86 13.44
C ASP A 89 -1.04 -10.59 14.71
N ASP A 90 -1.91 -9.57 14.71
CA ASP A 90 -2.77 -9.24 15.86
C ASP A 90 -4.04 -10.13 15.92
N ALA A 91 -4.32 -10.90 14.85
CA ALA A 91 -5.49 -11.78 14.77
C ALA A 91 -5.23 -13.23 15.23
N ALA A 92 -3.97 -13.61 15.49
CA ALA A 92 -3.59 -14.99 15.78
C ALA A 92 -3.55 -15.35 17.29
N SER A 93 -4.01 -14.47 18.18
CA SER A 93 -4.18 -14.79 19.61
C SER A 93 -5.65 -14.91 19.99
N LYS A 94 -6.34 -15.93 19.46
CA LYS A 94 -7.59 -16.38 20.06
C LYS A 94 -7.88 -17.85 19.80
N GLU A 95 -6.97 -18.76 20.16
CA GLU A 95 -7.30 -20.16 20.49
C GLU A 95 -6.42 -20.68 21.63
#